data_AF-A0A494BAH0-F1
#
_entry.id   AF-A0A494BAH0-F1
#
_cell.length_a   1.000
_cell.length_b   1.000
_cell.length_c   1.000
_cell.angle_alpha   90.00
_cell.angle_beta   90.00
_cell.angle_gamma   90.00
#
_symmetry.space_group_name_H-M   'P 1'
#
loop_
_entity.id
_entity.type
_entity.pdbx_description
1 polymer ?
#
loop_
_entity_poly.entity_id
_entity_poly.type
_entity_poly.pdbx_seq_one_letter_code
_entity_poly.pdbx_strand_id
1 'polypeptide(L)' 'MESYDVIANQPVVIDNGSGVIKAGFAGDQIPKYCFPNYILCS' A
#
# COMPACT_ATOMS: atom_id res chain seq x y z
N MET A 1 10.20 12.14 27.49
CA MET A 1 9.31 12.53 26.38
C MET A 1 8.74 11.24 25.85
N GLU A 2 7.50 10.99 26.23
CA GLU A 2 6.87 9.68 26.11
C GLU A 2 6.67 9.30 24.63
N SER A 3 6.88 8.02 24.30
CA SER A 3 6.91 7.48 22.94
C SER A 3 5.52 7.33 22.29
N TYR A 4 4.62 8.30 22.51
CA TYR A 4 3.19 8.17 22.18
C TYR A 4 2.81 8.53 20.74
N ASP A 5 3.73 9.00 19.90
CA ASP A 5 3.40 9.47 18.55
C ASP A 5 4.04 8.64 17.43
N VAL A 6 4.56 7.46 17.74
CA VAL A 6 4.78 6.46 16.68
C VAL A 6 3.40 5.91 16.35
N ILE A 7 2.82 6.43 15.27
CA ILE A 7 1.59 5.94 14.66
C ILE A 7 1.77 4.42 14.46
N ALA A 8 1.34 3.60 15.43
CA ALA A 8 1.50 2.15 15.37
C ALA A 8 0.78 1.55 14.15
N ASN A 9 -0.19 2.30 13.60
CA ASN A 9 -1.02 1.93 12.47
C ASN A 9 -0.81 2.90 11.30
N GLN A 10 0.41 3.04 10.79
CA GLN A 10 0.64 3.82 9.58
C GLN A 10 -0.25 3.25 8.44
N PRO A 11 -1.16 4.05 7.85
CA PRO A 11 -2.15 3.50 6.93
C PRO A 11 -1.50 3.09 5.61
N VAL A 12 -2.09 2.07 4.98
CA VAL A 12 -1.68 1.58 3.66
C VAL A 12 -2.63 2.13 2.61
N VAL A 13 -2.07 2.69 1.54
CA VAL A 13 -2.81 3.11 0.36
C VAL A 13 -2.72 2.01 -0.69
N ILE A 14 -3.87 1.61 -1.24
CA ILE A 14 -3.97 0.58 -2.27
C ILE A 14 -4.71 1.19 -3.47
N ASP A 15 -4.00 1.29 -4.60
CA ASP A 15 -4.55 1.67 -5.90
C ASP A 15 -4.89 0.39 -6.67
N ASN A 16 -6.18 0.10 -6.82
CA ASN A 16 -6.68 -1.10 -7.49
C ASN A 16 -6.96 -0.85 -8.98
N GLY A 17 -5.89 -0.77 -9.77
CA GLY A 17 -6.00 -0.75 -11.22
C GLY A 17 -6.27 -2.14 -11.80
N SER A 18 -7.06 -2.23 -12.87
CA SER A 18 -7.42 -3.51 -13.50
C SER A 18 -6.23 -4.30 -14.06
N GLY A 19 -5.11 -3.65 -14.40
CA GLY A 19 -3.90 -4.33 -14.88
C GLY A 19 -2.80 -4.44 -13.82
N VAL A 20 -2.74 -3.50 -12.88
CA VAL A 20 -1.69 -3.40 -11.86
C VAL A 20 -2.31 -2.86 -10.59
N ILE A 21 -2.04 -3.53 -9.47
CA ILE A 21 -2.28 -3.00 -8.14
C ILE A 21 -0.98 -2.35 -7.65
N LYS A 22 -1.11 -1.16 -7.07
CA LYS A 22 0.00 -0.47 -6.40
C LYS A 22 -0.32 -0.32 -4.93
N ALA A 23 0.66 -0.55 -4.07
CA ALA A 23 0.49 -0.43 -2.62
C ALA A 23 1.69 0.25 -1.97
N GLY A 24 1.44 1.00 -0.91
CA GLY A 24 2.47 1.70 -0.13
C GLY A 24 1.91 2.28 1.16
N PHE A 25 2.79 2.80 2.02
CA PHE A 25 2.35 3.52 3.21
C PHE A 25 1.95 4.95 2.86
N ALA A 26 0.94 5.47 3.55
CA ALA A 26 0.56 6.86 3.41
C ALA A 26 1.73 7.78 3.83
N GLY A 27 2.00 8.79 3.00
CA GLY A 27 3.11 9.72 3.18
C GLY A 27 4.36 9.40 2.34
N ASP A 28 4.47 8.19 1.80
CA ASP A 28 5.55 7.86 0.86
C ASP A 28 5.28 8.50 -0.52
N GLN A 29 6.34 8.99 -1.17
CA GLN A 29 6.28 9.62 -2.51
C GLN A 29 6.01 8.62 -3.63
N ILE A 30 6.37 7.34 -3.42
CA ILE A 30 6.26 6.27 -4.42
C ILE A 30 5.66 5.02 -3.77
N PRO A 31 4.87 4.22 -4.52
CA PRO A 31 4.39 2.94 -4.02
C PRO A 31 5.56 1.99 -3.79
N LYS A 32 5.55 1.27 -2.67
CA LYS A 32 6.56 0.24 -2.37
C LYS A 32 6.38 -1.00 -3.22
N TYR A 33 5.16 -1.30 -3.64
CA TYR A 33 4.83 -2.50 -4.40
C TYR A 33 3.96 -2.17 -5.61
N CYS A 34 4.30 -2.78 -6.74
CA CYS A 34 3.53 -2.78 -7.97
C CYS A 34 3.44 -4.23 -8.45
N PHE A 35 2.24 -4.80 -8.49
CA PHE A 35 2.04 -6.18 -8.91
C PHE A 35 0.88 -6.33 -9.92
N PRO A 36 0.98 -7.27 -10.87
CA PRO A 36 -0.08 -7.49 -11.84
C PRO A 36 -1.40 -7.91 -11.17
N ASN A 37 -2.52 -7.37 -11.66
CA ASN A 37 -3.85 -7.69 -11.16
C ASN A 37 -4.54 -8.74 -12.03
N TYR A 38 -4.03 -9.96 -12.01
CA TYR A 38 -4.59 -11.08 -12.78
C TYR A 38 -4.94 -12.25 -11.87
N ILE A 39 -6.18 -12.71 -11.95
CA ILE A 39 -6.62 -13.96 -11.33
C ILE A 39 -7.10 -14.87 -12.45
N LEU A 40 -6.47 -16.05 -12.57
CA LEU A 40 -6.93 -17.08 -13.47
C LEU A 40 -8.08 -17.85 -12.81
N CYS A 41 -9.26 -17.81 -13.40
CA CYS A 41 -10.37 -18.67 -13.00
C CYS A 41 -10.31 -19.94 -13.87
N SER A 42 -9.99 -21.08 -13.27
CA SER A 42 -10.03 -22.40 -13.91
C SER A 42 -11.32 -23.12 -13.58
#